data_AF-A0A839RN10-F1
#
_entry.id   AF-A0A839RN10-F1
#
_cell.length_a   1.000
_cell.length_b   1.000
_cell.length_c   1.000
_cell.angle_alpha   90.00
_cell.angle_beta   90.00
_cell.angle_gamma   90.00
#
_symmetry.space_group_name_H-M   'P 1'
#
loop_
_entity.id
_entity.type
_entity.pdbx_description
1 polymer ?
#
loop_
_entity_poly.entity_id
_entity_poly.type
_entity_poly.pdbx_seq_one_letter_code
_entity_poly.pdbx_strand_id
1 'polypeptide(L)'
;MNIPDRMMIVGEDGAPSSIVDVERLQSDATILTFQYAAAAGDDAELDRVARAWTATTDPDYFGYLCAAALSLMVRNVLDPTLAFVDAIAPDRDFRGKLREARDNAEKTLGGTT
;
A
#
# COMPACT_ATOMS: atom_id res chain seq x y z
N MET A 1 4.77 21.50 -1.94
CA MET A 1 3.79 21.37 -0.84
C MET A 1 4.59 21.07 0.40
N ASN A 2 4.54 21.90 1.44
CA ASN A 2 5.29 21.68 2.68
C ASN A 2 4.51 20.65 3.52
N ILE A 3 4.98 19.41 3.55
CA ILE A 3 4.35 18.35 4.36
C ILE A 3 4.92 18.50 5.77
N PRO A 4 4.08 18.55 6.83
CA PRO A 4 4.57 18.70 8.20
C PRO A 4 5.39 17.47 8.64
N ASP A 5 6.47 17.69 9.41
CA ASP A 5 7.38 16.63 9.88
C ASP A 5 6.69 15.62 10.81
N ARG A 6 5.62 16.04 11.48
CA ARG A 6 4.82 15.23 12.39
C ARG A 6 3.34 15.43 12.19
N MET A 7 2.58 14.35 12.28
CA MET A 7 1.13 14.35 12.23
C MET A 7 0.58 13.79 13.54
N MET A 8 -0.39 14.49 14.14
CA MET A 8 -1.13 13.98 15.29
C MET A 8 -2.38 13.27 14.79
N ILE A 9 -2.53 12.01 15.20
CA ILE A 9 -3.74 11.22 14.95
C ILE A 9 -4.71 11.48 16.10
N VAL A 10 -5.96 11.72 15.76
CA VAL A 10 -7.03 12.02 16.70
C VAL A 10 -8.02 10.87 16.64
N GLY A 11 -8.34 10.31 17.80
CA GLY A 11 -9.34 9.25 17.95
C GLY A 11 -10.75 9.76 17.72
N GLU A 12 -11.71 8.83 17.67
CA GLU A 12 -13.12 9.13 17.39
C GLU A 12 -13.77 10.04 18.44
N ASP A 13 -13.22 10.08 19.66
CA ASP A 13 -13.65 10.94 20.77
C ASP A 13 -13.05 12.36 20.71
N GLY A 14 -12.23 12.64 19.69
CA GLY A 14 -11.53 13.92 19.55
C GLY A 14 -10.26 14.03 20.39
N ALA A 15 -9.85 12.99 21.12
CA ALA A 15 -8.61 12.97 21.87
C ALA A 15 -7.43 12.54 20.99
N PRO A 16 -6.20 13.06 21.19
CA PRO A 16 -5.02 12.57 20.50
C PRO A 16 -4.79 11.08 20.80
N SER A 17 -4.74 10.23 19.76
CA SER A 17 -4.44 8.81 19.89
C SER A 17 -2.95 8.51 19.69
N SER A 18 -2.30 9.20 18.75
CA SER A 18 -0.91 8.92 18.36
C SER A 18 -0.22 10.12 17.69
N ILE A 19 1.11 10.08 17.60
CA ILE A 19 1.93 11.02 16.83
C ILE A 19 2.78 10.22 15.85
N VAL A 20 2.64 10.54 14.56
CA VAL A 20 3.36 9.91 13.45
C VAL A 20 4.45 10.85 12.97
N ASP A 21 5.68 10.33 12.90
CA ASP A 21 6.80 10.97 12.22
C ASP A 21 6.71 10.68 10.71
N VAL A 22 6.57 11.73 9.90
CA VAL A 22 6.27 11.59 8.47
C VAL A 22 7.49 11.11 7.67
N GLU A 23 8.70 11.54 8.03
CA GLU A 23 9.92 11.09 7.37
C GLU A 23 10.17 9.60 7.64
N ARG A 24 9.98 9.19 8.90
CA ARG A 24 10.05 7.78 9.27
C ARG A 24 8.99 6.96 8.54
N LEU A 25 7.74 7.45 8.49
CA LEU A 25 6.65 6.78 7.78
C LEU A 25 6.99 6.55 6.30
N GLN A 26 7.53 7.57 5.62
CA GLN A 26 7.91 7.45 4.21
C GLN A 26 9.04 6.44 4.00
N SER A 27 10.03 6.43 4.90
CA SER A 27 11.16 5.50 4.86
C SER A 27 10.69 4.06 5.08
N ASP A 28 9.93 3.83 6.14
CA ASP A 28 9.36 2.52 6.48
C ASP A 28 8.45 2.02 5.35
N ALA A 29 7.61 2.91 4.79
CA ALA A 29 6.70 2.55 3.70
C ALA A 29 7.47 2.10 2.47
N THR A 30 8.56 2.78 2.13
CA THR A 30 9.42 2.41 1.00
C THR A 30 10.03 1.03 1.22
N ILE A 31 10.53 0.74 2.43
CA ILE A 31 11.10 -0.57 2.78
C ILE A 31 10.02 -1.66 2.67
N LEU A 32 8.85 -1.44 3.27
CA LEU A 32 7.73 -2.37 3.24
C LEU A 32 7.29 -2.68 1.80
N THR A 33 7.18 -1.65 0.95
CA THR A 33 6.86 -1.80 -0.48
C THR A 33 7.81 -2.78 -1.17
N PHE A 34 9.12 -2.57 -1.04
CA PHE A 34 10.08 -3.43 -1.74
C PHE A 34 10.22 -4.82 -1.14
N GLN A 35 10.01 -4.97 0.17
CA GLN A 35 9.94 -6.30 0.80
C GLN A 35 8.76 -7.11 0.26
N TYR A 36 7.57 -6.49 0.18
CA TYR A 36 6.38 -7.14 -0.40
C TYR A 36 6.57 -7.45 -1.89
N ALA A 37 7.17 -6.53 -2.65
CA ALA A 37 7.41 -6.75 -4.07
C ALA A 37 8.39 -7.90 -4.32
N ALA A 38 9.44 -8.02 -3.49
CA ALA A 38 10.42 -9.10 -3.58
C ALA A 38 9.83 -10.46 -3.17
N ALA A 39 8.86 -10.47 -2.25
CA ALA A 39 8.14 -11.66 -1.81
C ALA A 39 6.94 -12.03 -2.70
N ALA A 40 6.69 -11.30 -3.79
CA ALA A 40 5.52 -11.52 -4.64
C ALA A 40 5.50 -12.96 -5.19
N GLY A 41 4.43 -13.70 -4.90
CA GLY A 41 4.27 -15.11 -5.26
C GLY A 41 4.76 -16.11 -4.21
N ASP A 42 5.31 -15.64 -3.08
CA ASP A 42 5.65 -16.43 -1.90
C ASP A 42 4.81 -15.96 -0.69
N ASP A 43 3.66 -16.59 -0.51
CA ASP A 43 2.71 -16.23 0.56
C ASP A 43 3.30 -16.40 1.96
N ALA A 44 4.20 -17.38 2.15
CA ALA A 44 4.83 -17.63 3.45
C ALA A 44 5.82 -16.50 3.81
N GLU A 45 6.56 -16.01 2.82
CA GLU A 45 7.45 -14.86 3.00
C GLU A 45 6.67 -13.57 3.22
N LEU A 46 5.56 -13.36 2.49
CA LEU A 46 4.66 -12.22 2.73
C LEU A 46 4.13 -12.21 4.17
N ASP A 47 3.66 -13.35 4.66
CA ASP A 47 3.20 -13.52 6.04
C ASP A 47 4.32 -13.22 7.05
N ARG A 48 5.54 -13.69 6.77
CA ARG A 48 6.70 -13.44 7.63
C ARG A 48 7.02 -11.95 7.72
N VAL A 49 7.03 -11.26 6.58
CA VAL A 49 7.27 -9.81 6.53
C VAL A 49 6.17 -9.06 7.28
N ALA A 50 4.90 -9.38 7.01
CA ALA A 50 3.76 -8.76 7.69
C ALA A 50 3.85 -8.89 9.21
N ARG A 51 4.14 -10.10 9.71
CA ARG A 51 4.33 -10.37 11.14
C ARG A 51 5.50 -9.60 11.75
N ALA A 52 6.60 -9.45 11.01
CA ALA A 52 7.76 -8.71 11.50
C ALA A 52 7.42 -7.22 11.71
N TRP A 53 6.68 -6.62 10.78
CA TRP A 53 6.23 -5.23 10.92
C TRP A 53 5.20 -5.08 12.02
N THR A 54 4.14 -5.90 12.06
CA THR A 54 3.11 -5.79 13.11
C THR A 54 3.65 -6.03 14.51
N ALA A 55 4.71 -6.84 14.67
CA ALA A 55 5.36 -7.05 15.97
C ALA A 55 6.22 -5.86 16.43
N THR A 56 6.60 -4.95 15.53
CA THR A 56 7.57 -3.88 15.82
C THR A 56 6.99 -2.47 15.69
N THR A 57 5.75 -2.34 15.23
CA THR A 57 5.07 -1.06 15.06
C THR A 57 3.79 -0.97 15.89
N ASP A 58 3.49 0.25 16.33
CA ASP A 58 2.17 0.58 16.87
C ASP A 58 1.05 0.30 15.83
N PRO A 59 -0.11 -0.26 16.23
CA PRO A 59 -1.19 -0.59 15.29
C PRO A 59 -1.72 0.59 14.48
N ASP A 60 -1.86 1.78 15.07
CA ASP A 60 -2.35 2.97 14.35
C ASP A 60 -1.30 3.40 13.32
N TYR A 61 -0.03 3.43 13.72
CA TYR A 61 1.09 3.69 12.80
C TYR A 61 1.13 2.67 11.65
N PHE A 62 0.93 1.39 11.94
CA PHE A 62 0.96 0.33 10.93
C PHE A 62 -0.11 0.52 9.86
N GLY A 63 -1.31 0.99 10.23
CA GLY A 63 -2.36 1.34 9.27
C GLY A 63 -1.91 2.40 8.26
N TYR A 64 -1.31 3.50 8.74
CA TYR A 64 -0.76 4.55 7.88
C TYR A 64 0.41 4.05 7.03
N LEU A 65 1.27 3.22 7.62
CA LEU A 65 2.40 2.60 6.95
C LEU A 65 1.93 1.76 5.75
N CYS A 66 0.95 0.88 5.96
CA CYS A 66 0.36 0.06 4.90
C CYS A 66 -0.27 0.91 3.79
N ALA A 67 -1.01 1.97 4.14
CA ALA A 67 -1.60 2.87 3.16
C ALA A 67 -0.54 3.60 2.31
N ALA A 68 0.53 4.08 2.94
CA ALA A 68 1.65 4.71 2.26
C ALA A 68 2.37 3.70 1.34
N ALA A 69 2.68 2.50 1.85
CA ALA A 69 3.35 1.44 1.11
C ALA A 69 2.52 0.96 -0.09
N LEU A 70 1.19 0.91 0.03
CA LEU A 70 0.29 0.59 -1.09
C LEU A 70 0.39 1.64 -2.21
N SER A 71 0.38 2.93 -1.86
CA SER A 71 0.54 4.01 -2.83
C SER A 71 1.89 3.92 -3.56
N LEU A 72 2.97 3.63 -2.82
CA LEU A 72 4.31 3.43 -3.38
C LEU A 72 4.39 2.17 -4.24
N MET A 73 3.76 1.06 -3.82
CA MET A 73 3.69 -0.18 -4.61
C MET A 73 3.04 0.06 -5.97
N VAL A 74 1.92 0.79 -6.00
CA VAL A 74 1.23 1.10 -7.26
C VAL A 74 2.12 1.95 -8.18
N ARG A 75 2.76 3.00 -7.65
CA ARG A 75 3.54 3.97 -8.44
C ARG A 75 4.90 3.43 -8.89
N ASN A 76 5.59 2.73 -8.01
CA ASN A 76 7.01 2.40 -8.20
C ASN A 76 7.24 0.95 -8.61
N VAL A 77 6.23 0.08 -8.48
CA VAL A 77 6.34 -1.34 -8.85
C VAL A 77 5.31 -1.69 -9.91
N LEU A 78 4.02 -1.52 -9.63
CA LEU A 78 2.96 -1.96 -10.54
C LEU A 78 2.94 -1.15 -11.84
N ASP A 79 2.99 0.18 -11.77
CA ASP A 79 2.96 1.02 -12.98
C ASP A 79 4.14 0.77 -13.94
N PRO A 80 5.41 0.74 -13.50
CA PRO A 80 6.52 0.41 -14.40
C PRO A 80 6.46 -1.04 -14.90
N THR A 81 5.95 -1.98 -14.11
CA THR A 81 5.73 -3.36 -14.56
C THR A 81 4.69 -3.40 -15.68
N LEU A 82 3.57 -2.68 -15.53
CA LEU A 82 2.54 -2.59 -16.56
C LEU A 82 3.08 -1.89 -17.82
N ALA A 83 3.86 -0.81 -17.67
CA ALA A 83 4.52 -0.16 -18.81
C ALA A 83 5.45 -1.12 -19.57
N PHE A 84 6.21 -1.96 -18.85
CA PHE A 84 7.02 -3.00 -19.46
C PHE A 84 6.17 -4.05 -20.18
N VAL A 85 5.09 -4.52 -19.56
CA VAL A 85 4.15 -5.48 -20.17
C VAL A 85 3.50 -4.91 -21.43
N ASP A 86 3.08 -3.63 -21.40
CA ASP A 86 2.50 -2.93 -22.56
C ASP A 86 3.50 -2.88 -23.73
N ALA A 87 4.80 -2.78 -23.45
CA ALA A 87 5.85 -2.77 -24.48
C ALA A 87 6.12 -4.15 -25.10
N ILE A 88 6.00 -5.24 -24.34
CA ILE A 88 6.32 -6.61 -24.82
C ILE A 88 5.09 -7.40 -25.27
N ALA A 89 3.89 -7.01 -24.85
CA ALA A 89 2.64 -7.71 -25.12
C ALA A 89 1.47 -6.71 -25.32
N PRO A 90 1.57 -5.80 -26.32
CA PRO A 90 0.61 -4.71 -26.51
C PRO A 90 -0.84 -5.19 -26.73
N ASP A 91 -1.02 -6.38 -27.30
CA ASP A 91 -2.35 -6.94 -27.61
C ASP A 91 -3.09 -7.54 -26.39
N ARG A 92 -2.48 -7.53 -25.20
CA ARG A 92 -3.04 -8.20 -24.01
C ARG A 92 -3.83 -7.29 -23.07
N ASP A 93 -3.82 -5.97 -23.31
CA ASP A 93 -4.46 -4.88 -22.53
C ASP A 93 -4.62 -5.21 -21.03
N PHE A 94 -3.49 -5.37 -20.33
CA PHE A 94 -3.51 -5.70 -18.90
C PHE A 94 -4.13 -4.58 -18.05
N ARG A 95 -3.97 -3.32 -18.47
CA ARG A 95 -4.61 -2.17 -17.80
C ARG A 95 -6.13 -2.23 -17.94
N GLY A 96 -6.65 -2.64 -19.08
CA GLY A 96 -8.07 -2.94 -19.30
C GLY A 96 -8.59 -3.99 -18.33
N LYS A 97 -7.88 -5.12 -18.21
CA LYS A 97 -8.25 -6.20 -17.28
C LYS A 97 -8.27 -5.77 -15.81
N LEU A 98 -7.33 -4.92 -15.40
CA LEU A 98 -7.35 -4.35 -14.04
C LEU A 98 -8.56 -3.44 -13.80
N ARG A 99 -8.98 -2.66 -14.81
CA ARG A 99 -10.21 -1.86 -14.74
C ARG A 99 -11.45 -2.75 -14.64
N GLU A 100 -11.53 -3.81 -15.45
CA GLU A 100 -12.62 -4.79 -15.37
C GLU A 100 -12.69 -5.46 -13.99
N ALA A 101 -11.53 -5.85 -13.43
CA ALA A 101 -11.44 -6.44 -12.11
C ALA A 101 -11.90 -5.47 -11.01
N ARG A 102 -11.50 -4.19 -11.08
CA ARG A 102 -12.00 -3.13 -10.19
C ARG A 102 -13.52 -3.02 -10.28
N ASP A 103 -14.05 -2.85 -11.49
CA ASP A 103 -15.50 -2.66 -11.70
C ASP A 103 -16.30 -3.88 -11.21
N ASN A 104 -15.76 -5.09 -11.39
CA ASN A 104 -16.36 -6.31 -10.84
C ASN A 104 -16.31 -6.33 -9.32
N ALA A 105 -15.19 -5.95 -8.69
CA ALA A 105 -15.08 -5.88 -7.23
C ALA A 105 -16.05 -4.85 -6.64
N GLU A 106 -16.17 -3.68 -7.25
CA GLU A 106 -17.14 -2.66 -6.84
C GLU A 106 -18.59 -3.16 -6.96
N LYS A 107 -18.94 -3.87 -8.05
CA LYS A 107 -20.28 -4.43 -8.26
C LYS A 107 -20.63 -5.58 -7.31
N THR A 108 -19.65 -6.41 -6.97
CA THR A 108 -19.89 -7.67 -6.23
C THR A 108 -19.62 -7.58 -4.74
N LEU A 109 -18.71 -6.69 -4.32
CA LEU A 109 -18.28 -6.50 -2.93
C LEU A 109 -18.58 -5.10 -2.40
N GLY A 110 -18.63 -4.08 -3.27
CA GLY A 110 -18.81 -2.67 -2.91
C GLY A 110 -20.25 -2.29 -2.55
N GLY A 111 -20.99 -3.19 -1.92
CA GLY A 111 -22.41 -3.04 -1.59
C GLY A 111 -22.77 -1.62 -1.14
N THR A 112 -23.68 -1.00 -1.89
CA THR A 112 -24.36 0.25 -1.53
C THR A 112 -24.78 0.20 -0.05
N THR A 113 -24.18 1.07 0.75
CA THR A 113 -24.82 1.62 1.94
C THR A 113 -25.66 2.82 1.51
#